data_AF-A0A2X3UL11-F1
#
_entry.id   AF-A0A2X3UL11-F1
#
_cell.length_a   1.000
_cell.length_b   1.000
_cell.length_c   1.000
_cell.angle_alpha   90.00
_cell.angle_beta   90.00
_cell.angle_gamma   90.00
#
_symmetry.space_group_name_H-M   'P 1'
#
loop_
_entity.id
_entity.type
_entity.pdbx_description
1 polymer ?
#
loop_
_entity_poly.entity_id
_entity_poly.type
_entity_poly.pdbx_seq_one_letter_code
_entity_poly.pdbx_strand_id
1 'polypeptide(L)'
;MNDAAVWVPVPAMFYWGWLVPLIFGTIFGWRYHRNKVRLGNGIWFSLFFYSFLTMLAITILGSNIHWLIIISGALFVLLILLIGLIFTLQAILLLWNAWIMWRHESHTLANMLTLYLGLGILVLPFLGNLLSSHVPQPVSYFLTVFPNLVIFYLGFLFYNYLTMLTIYQFNWPRLRQDYIIVLGDGWAETQSKTTLQNMQFSKQLIAQGPAKNPRTIFVTNNYGRLQI
;
A
#
# COMPACT_ATOMS: atom_id res chain seq x y z
N MET A 1 -10.22 5.78 -52.40
CA MET A 1 -10.00 6.20 -51.00
C MET A 1 -9.55 4.95 -50.28
N ASN A 2 -8.28 4.90 -49.86
CA ASN A 2 -7.76 3.72 -49.17
C ASN A 2 -8.49 3.61 -47.84
N ASP A 3 -9.34 2.59 -47.69
CA ASP A 3 -9.80 2.14 -46.40
C ASP A 3 -8.55 1.76 -45.61
N ALA A 4 -8.07 2.67 -44.77
CA ALA A 4 -7.00 2.37 -43.84
C ALA A 4 -7.50 1.21 -42.98
N ALA A 5 -6.96 0.02 -43.24
CA ALA A 5 -7.35 -1.19 -42.55
C ALA A 5 -7.26 -0.95 -41.04
N VAL A 6 -8.41 -0.93 -40.40
CA VAL A 6 -8.53 -0.69 -38.97
C VAL A 6 -7.84 -1.86 -38.27
N TRP A 7 -6.71 -1.57 -37.61
CA TRP A 7 -5.84 -2.60 -37.02
C TRP A 7 -6.56 -3.37 -35.90
N VAL A 8 -7.36 -2.64 -35.10
CA VAL A 8 -8.21 -3.20 -34.06
C VAL A 8 -9.55 -2.47 -34.09
N PRO A 9 -10.64 -3.09 -34.62
CA PRO A 9 -11.96 -2.48 -34.61
C PRO A 9 -12.53 -2.52 -33.19
N VAL A 10 -12.55 -1.36 -32.52
CA VAL A 10 -13.15 -1.21 -31.19
C VAL A 10 -14.60 -0.71 -31.35
N PRO A 11 -15.62 -1.50 -30.96
CA PRO A 11 -17.01 -1.05 -31.04
C PRO A 11 -17.27 0.17 -30.15
N ALA A 12 -18.10 1.10 -30.63
CA ALA A 12 -18.46 2.32 -29.89
C ALA A 12 -19.03 2.05 -28.49
N MET A 13 -19.65 0.87 -28.29
CA MET A 13 -20.19 0.43 -27.01
C MET A 13 -19.12 0.33 -25.90
N PHE A 14 -17.87 0.01 -26.24
CA PHE A 14 -16.80 -0.15 -25.26
C PHE A 14 -16.40 1.18 -24.60
N TYR A 15 -16.56 2.32 -25.28
CA TYR A 15 -16.21 3.62 -24.71
C TYR A 15 -17.12 4.04 -23.54
N TRP A 16 -18.33 3.47 -23.43
CA TRP A 16 -19.17 3.64 -22.23
C TRP A 16 -18.51 3.06 -20.97
N GLY A 17 -17.53 2.17 -21.13
CA GLY A 17 -16.71 1.65 -20.03
C GLY A 17 -15.95 2.74 -19.26
N TRP A 18 -15.78 3.95 -19.79
CA TRP A 18 -15.19 5.09 -19.08
C TRP A 18 -15.98 5.50 -17.82
N LEU A 19 -17.26 5.12 -17.71
CA LEU A 19 -18.04 5.32 -16.50
C LEU A 19 -17.45 4.56 -15.30
N VAL A 20 -16.83 3.40 -15.51
CA VAL A 20 -16.24 2.58 -14.45
C VAL A 20 -15.09 3.31 -13.71
N PRO A 21 -14.02 3.76 -14.38
CA PRO A 21 -12.97 4.53 -13.70
C PRO A 21 -13.47 5.86 -13.16
N LEU A 22 -14.47 6.51 -13.78
CA LEU A 22 -15.06 7.73 -13.22
C LEU A 22 -15.73 7.47 -11.87
N ILE A 23 -16.51 6.39 -11.75
CA ILE A 23 -17.16 6.01 -10.48
C ILE A 23 -16.11 5.66 -9.42
N PHE A 24 -15.13 4.82 -9.74
CA PHE A 24 -14.10 4.45 -8.76
C PHE A 24 -13.22 5.64 -8.37
N GLY A 25 -12.86 6.51 -9.31
CA GLY A 25 -12.08 7.72 -9.07
C GLY A 25 -12.79 8.72 -8.16
N THR A 26 -14.10 8.93 -8.36
CA THR A 26 -14.90 9.80 -7.50
C THR A 26 -15.03 9.26 -6.08
N ILE A 27 -15.29 7.96 -5.91
CA ILE A 27 -15.34 7.31 -4.59
C ILE A 27 -13.97 7.39 -3.90
N PHE A 28 -12.89 7.07 -4.62
CA PHE A 28 -11.54 7.17 -4.10
C PHE A 28 -11.22 8.60 -3.64
N GLY A 29 -11.46 9.60 -4.49
CA GLY A 29 -11.20 11.01 -4.17
C GLY A 29 -11.96 11.46 -2.93
N TRP A 30 -13.27 11.21 -2.87
CA TRP A 30 -14.09 11.57 -1.70
C TRP A 30 -13.60 10.91 -0.42
N ARG A 31 -13.29 9.62 -0.47
CA ARG A 31 -12.84 8.84 0.69
C ARG A 31 -11.44 9.28 1.15
N TYR A 32 -10.53 9.53 0.21
CA TYR A 32 -9.18 9.98 0.47
C TYR A 32 -9.14 11.38 1.09
N HIS A 33 -10.00 12.29 0.62
CA HIS A 33 -10.11 13.64 1.20
C HIS A 33 -10.61 13.62 2.65
N ARG A 34 -11.53 12.71 3.01
CA ARG A 34 -12.03 12.59 4.38
C ARG A 34 -11.01 11.98 5.34
N ASN A 35 -10.33 10.92 4.93
CA ASN A 35 -9.33 10.26 5.77
C ASN A 35 -8.22 9.67 4.91
N LYS A 36 -7.08 10.35 4.88
CA LYS A 36 -5.89 9.99 4.08
C LYS A 36 -5.19 8.73 4.57
N VAL A 37 -5.33 8.37 5.85
CA VAL A 37 -4.53 7.31 6.52
C VAL A 37 -5.19 5.93 6.38
N ARG A 38 -6.43 5.87 5.87
CA ARG A 38 -7.19 4.62 5.84
C ARG A 38 -6.64 3.66 4.77
N LEU A 39 -6.10 2.51 5.21
CA LEU A 39 -5.55 1.47 4.34
C LEU A 39 -6.50 1.01 3.23
N GLY A 40 -7.81 0.96 3.50
CA GLY A 40 -8.78 0.56 2.48
C GLY A 40 -8.98 1.58 1.34
N ASN A 41 -8.37 2.76 1.40
CA ASN A 41 -8.32 3.68 0.26
C ASN A 41 -7.46 3.12 -0.88
N GLY A 42 -6.46 2.27 -0.56
CA GLY A 42 -5.61 1.64 -1.57
C GLY A 42 -6.42 0.79 -2.54
N ILE A 43 -7.40 0.03 -2.03
CA ILE A 43 -8.30 -0.78 -2.85
C ILE A 43 -9.07 0.07 -3.86
N TRP A 44 -9.66 1.19 -3.40
CA TRP A 44 -10.40 2.09 -4.29
C TRP A 44 -9.50 2.76 -5.32
N PHE A 45 -8.28 3.11 -4.92
CA PHE A 45 -7.28 3.61 -5.86
C PHE A 45 -6.91 2.54 -6.90
N SER A 46 -6.64 1.31 -6.50
CA SER A 46 -6.29 0.23 -7.42
C SER A 46 -7.44 -0.08 -8.38
N LEU A 47 -8.69 -0.11 -7.90
CA LEU A 47 -9.87 -0.27 -8.75
C LEU A 47 -9.98 0.87 -9.79
N PHE A 48 -9.81 2.11 -9.35
CA PHE A 48 -9.75 3.28 -10.24
C PHE A 48 -8.60 3.15 -11.26
N PHE A 49 -7.39 2.89 -10.79
CA PHE A 49 -6.18 2.88 -11.60
C PHE A 49 -6.21 1.77 -12.66
N TYR A 50 -6.57 0.54 -12.29
CA TYR A 50 -6.64 -0.57 -13.22
C TYR A 50 -7.77 -0.41 -14.23
N SER A 51 -8.97 0.02 -13.81
CA SER A 51 -10.05 0.30 -14.75
C SER A 51 -9.72 1.46 -15.69
N PHE A 52 -9.01 2.47 -15.20
CA PHE A 52 -8.51 3.59 -16.02
C PHE A 52 -7.49 3.10 -17.06
N LEU A 53 -6.50 2.29 -16.66
CA LEU A 53 -5.51 1.72 -17.59
C LEU A 53 -6.16 0.84 -18.65
N THR A 54 -7.14 0.00 -18.29
CA THR A 54 -7.87 -0.83 -19.25
C THR A 54 -8.62 0.04 -20.26
N MET A 55 -9.34 1.06 -19.81
CA MET A 55 -10.05 1.97 -20.71
C MET A 55 -9.09 2.76 -21.61
N LEU A 56 -7.98 3.24 -21.05
CA LEU A 56 -6.92 3.91 -21.80
C LEU A 56 -6.36 2.98 -22.90
N ALA A 57 -6.09 1.71 -22.58
CA ALA A 57 -5.63 0.73 -23.56
C ALA A 57 -6.64 0.53 -24.70
N ILE A 58 -7.92 0.39 -24.38
CA ILE A 58 -9.01 0.28 -25.38
C ILE A 58 -9.03 1.51 -26.29
N THR A 59 -8.91 2.73 -25.72
CA THR A 59 -8.88 3.96 -26.52
C THR A 59 -7.66 4.08 -27.42
N ILE A 60 -6.48 3.63 -26.96
CA ILE A 60 -5.26 3.64 -27.77
C ILE A 60 -5.38 2.65 -28.94
N LEU A 61 -5.87 1.44 -28.67
CA LEU A 61 -6.07 0.43 -29.71
C LEU A 61 -7.08 0.89 -30.77
N GLY A 62 -8.15 1.57 -30.36
CA GLY A 62 -9.15 2.15 -31.27
C GLY A 62 -8.71 3.41 -32.02
N SER A 63 -7.57 4.02 -31.65
CA SER A 63 -7.09 5.27 -32.28
C SER A 63 -6.61 5.10 -33.72
N ASN A 64 -6.32 3.87 -34.16
CA ASN A 64 -5.73 3.54 -35.46
C ASN A 64 -4.37 4.20 -35.75
N ILE A 65 -3.71 4.78 -34.74
CA ILE A 65 -2.36 5.33 -34.84
C ILE A 65 -1.36 4.21 -34.53
N HIS A 66 -0.80 3.61 -35.58
CA HIS A 66 0.07 2.43 -35.49
C HIS A 66 1.26 2.62 -34.55
N TRP A 67 1.97 3.74 -34.66
CA TRP A 67 3.12 4.03 -33.78
C TRP A 67 2.75 4.15 -32.32
N LEU A 68 1.60 4.75 -32.01
CA LEU A 68 1.11 4.90 -30.63
C LEU A 68 0.82 3.53 -30.01
N ILE A 69 0.15 2.65 -30.74
CA ILE A 69 -0.17 1.29 -30.30
C ILE A 69 1.10 0.51 -29.97
N ILE A 70 2.09 0.53 -30.87
CA ILE A 70 3.36 -0.21 -30.69
C ILE A 70 4.13 0.32 -29.49
N ILE A 71 4.30 1.64 -29.37
CA ILE A 71 5.06 2.26 -28.28
C ILE A 71 4.37 2.04 -26.94
N SER A 72 3.06 2.32 -26.85
CA SER A 72 2.30 2.11 -25.62
C SER A 72 2.21 0.64 -25.23
N GLY A 73 2.06 -0.26 -26.21
CA GLY A 73 2.07 -1.72 -25.98
C GLY A 73 3.41 -2.21 -25.45
N ALA A 74 4.52 -1.77 -26.04
CA ALA A 74 5.86 -2.11 -25.57
C ALA A 74 6.13 -1.60 -24.14
N LEU A 75 5.76 -0.34 -23.85
CA LEU A 75 5.85 0.23 -22.51
C LEU A 75 4.99 -0.51 -21.50
N PHE A 76 3.79 -0.94 -21.89
CA PHE A 76 2.89 -1.71 -21.03
C PHE A 76 3.46 -3.09 -20.69
N VAL A 77 4.01 -3.81 -21.67
CA VAL A 77 4.68 -5.10 -21.44
C VAL A 77 5.89 -4.92 -20.53
N LEU A 78 6.72 -3.91 -20.78
CA LEU A 78 7.87 -3.59 -19.93
C LEU A 78 7.43 -3.30 -18.48
N LEU A 79 6.34 -2.55 -18.31
CA LEU A 79 5.77 -2.24 -17.00
C LEU A 79 5.25 -3.49 -16.29
N ILE A 80 4.56 -4.41 -16.99
CA ILE A 80 4.14 -5.70 -16.43
C ILE A 80 5.34 -6.53 -16.00
N LEU A 81 6.39 -6.61 -16.81
CA LEU A 81 7.61 -7.35 -16.47
C LEU A 81 8.29 -6.76 -15.23
N LEU A 82 8.35 -5.43 -15.12
CA LEU A 82 8.90 -4.76 -13.94
C LEU A 82 8.08 -5.02 -12.68
N ILE A 83 6.74 -4.95 -12.77
CA ILE A 83 5.85 -5.28 -11.65
C ILE A 83 6.01 -6.75 -11.25
N GLY A 84 6.04 -7.66 -12.23
CA GLY A 84 6.26 -9.09 -12.00
C GLY A 84 7.58 -9.36 -11.29
N LEU A 85 8.66 -8.68 -11.68
CA LEU A 85 9.96 -8.77 -11.03
C LEU A 85 9.91 -8.25 -9.58
N ILE A 86 9.25 -7.12 -9.32
CA ILE A 86 9.09 -6.60 -7.94
C ILE A 86 8.29 -7.59 -7.09
N PHE A 87 7.26 -8.22 -7.67
CA PHE A 87 6.42 -9.20 -6.98
C PHE A 87 7.18 -10.49 -6.65
N THR A 88 8.04 -10.99 -7.53
CA THR A 88 8.89 -12.16 -7.22
C THR A 88 9.92 -11.86 -6.14
N LEU A 89 10.40 -10.62 -6.07
CA LEU A 89 11.30 -10.16 -5.01
C LEU A 89 10.60 -9.92 -3.67
N GLN A 90 9.26 -9.97 -3.59
CA GLN A 90 8.50 -9.67 -2.37
C GLN A 90 8.94 -10.53 -1.16
N ALA A 91 9.18 -11.82 -1.37
CA ALA A 91 9.65 -12.70 -0.28
C ALA A 91 11.01 -12.26 0.27
N ILE A 92 11.92 -11.84 -0.62
CA ILE A 92 13.24 -11.31 -0.25
C ILE A 92 13.09 -9.97 0.48
N LEU A 93 12.20 -9.09 0.02
CA LEU A 93 11.92 -7.81 0.69
C LEU A 93 11.35 -8.00 2.11
N LEU A 94 10.49 -9.00 2.30
CA LEU A 94 9.97 -9.35 3.63
C LEU A 94 11.06 -9.89 4.56
N LEU A 95 11.93 -10.77 4.05
CA LEU A 95 13.08 -11.28 4.81
C LEU A 95 14.10 -10.19 5.13
N TRP A 96 14.33 -9.25 4.20
CA TRP A 96 15.19 -8.09 4.42
C TRP A 96 14.63 -7.18 5.51
N ASN A 97 13.32 -6.88 5.47
CA ASN A 97 12.66 -6.12 6.52
C ASN A 97 12.73 -6.84 7.87
N ALA A 98 12.52 -8.15 7.89
CA ALA A 98 12.66 -8.96 9.10
C ALA A 98 14.09 -8.95 9.65
N TRP A 99 15.11 -8.94 8.80
CA TRP A 99 16.52 -8.82 9.20
C TRP A 99 16.84 -7.46 9.81
N ILE A 100 16.35 -6.37 9.21
CA ILE A 100 16.51 -5.01 9.78
C ILE A 100 15.88 -4.95 11.16
N MET A 101 14.65 -5.45 11.27
CA MET A 101 13.88 -5.49 12.51
C MET A 101 14.59 -6.32 13.58
N TRP A 102 15.13 -7.49 13.19
CA TRP A 102 15.92 -8.34 14.07
C TRP A 102 17.15 -7.64 14.66
N ARG A 103 17.79 -6.74 13.89
CA ARG A 103 18.97 -6.00 14.37
C ARG A 103 18.65 -4.79 15.23
N HIS A 104 17.47 -4.20 15.09
CA HIS A 104 17.14 -2.91 15.71
C HIS A 104 16.06 -2.99 16.80
N GLU A 105 15.33 -4.10 16.90
CA GLU A 105 14.24 -4.27 17.85
C GLU A 105 14.47 -5.45 18.80
N SER A 106 13.82 -5.42 19.96
CA SER A 106 13.85 -6.53 20.90
C SER A 106 13.25 -7.79 20.27
N HIS A 107 13.85 -8.95 20.53
CA HIS A 107 13.47 -10.27 19.98
C HIS A 107 12.15 -10.82 20.58
N THR A 108 11.09 -10.02 20.59
CA THR A 108 9.76 -10.44 21.00
C THR A 108 9.05 -11.19 19.87
N LEU A 109 8.12 -12.09 20.20
CA LEU A 109 7.35 -12.87 19.22
C LEU A 109 6.62 -11.98 18.19
N ALA A 110 6.10 -10.83 18.64
CA ALA A 110 5.46 -9.85 17.77
C ALA A 110 6.44 -9.30 16.72
N ASN A 111 7.69 -9.06 17.12
CA ASN A 111 8.73 -8.51 16.26
C ASN A 111 9.33 -9.54 15.30
N MET A 112 9.11 -10.83 15.56
CA MET A 112 9.51 -11.92 14.67
C MET A 112 8.42 -12.34 13.69
N LEU A 113 7.22 -11.78 13.78
CA LEU A 113 6.09 -12.16 12.91
C LEU A 113 6.42 -11.97 11.42
N THR A 114 7.11 -10.88 11.08
CA THR A 114 7.54 -10.59 9.71
C THR A 114 8.53 -11.65 9.20
N LEU A 115 9.41 -12.15 10.05
CA LEU A 115 10.34 -13.25 9.74
C LEU A 115 9.58 -14.54 9.48
N TYR A 116 8.65 -14.91 10.37
CA TYR A 116 7.87 -16.14 10.23
C TYR A 116 6.98 -16.12 8.99
N LEU A 117 6.35 -14.98 8.68
CA LEU A 117 5.57 -14.82 7.45
C LEU A 117 6.44 -14.93 6.20
N GLY A 118 7.62 -14.29 6.18
CA GLY A 118 8.57 -14.39 5.06
C GLY A 118 9.04 -15.83 4.82
N LEU A 119 9.39 -16.55 5.89
CA LEU A 119 9.82 -17.94 5.81
C LEU A 119 8.66 -18.87 5.41
N GLY A 120 7.47 -18.63 5.94
CA GLY A 120 6.25 -19.38 5.59
C GLY A 120 5.90 -19.26 4.11
N ILE A 121 5.96 -18.05 3.54
CA ILE A 121 5.71 -17.82 2.10
C ILE A 121 6.69 -18.63 1.23
N LEU A 122 7.93 -18.79 1.66
CA LEU A 122 8.98 -19.48 0.91
C LEU A 122 8.90 -21.01 1.06
N VAL A 123 8.62 -21.50 2.27
CA VAL A 123 8.72 -22.92 2.63
C VAL A 123 7.40 -23.67 2.45
N LEU A 124 6.26 -23.06 2.72
CA LEU A 124 4.95 -23.74 2.67
C LEU A 124 4.58 -24.30 1.28
N PRO A 125 4.83 -23.60 0.16
CA PRO A 125 4.56 -24.18 -1.16
C PRO A 125 5.40 -25.42 -1.43
N PHE A 126 6.66 -25.41 -1.02
CA PHE A 126 7.56 -26.55 -1.22
C PHE A 126 7.13 -27.76 -0.40
N LEU A 127 6.84 -27.57 0.90
CA LEU A 127 6.31 -28.62 1.77
C LEU A 127 4.98 -29.17 1.26
N GLY A 128 4.07 -28.29 0.83
CA GLY A 128 2.77 -28.68 0.28
C GLY A 128 2.92 -29.58 -0.95
N ASN A 129 3.84 -29.24 -1.86
CA ASN A 129 4.12 -30.06 -3.05
C ASN A 129 4.85 -31.37 -2.74
N LEU A 130 5.69 -31.42 -1.70
CA LEU A 130 6.37 -32.65 -1.29
C LEU A 130 5.40 -33.64 -0.66
N LEU A 131 4.52 -33.14 0.22
CA LEU A 131 3.56 -33.95 0.97
C LEU A 131 2.33 -34.34 0.13
N SER A 132 1.97 -33.55 -0.88
CA SER A 132 0.79 -33.79 -1.75
C SER A 132 0.82 -35.13 -2.48
N SER A 133 2.02 -35.71 -2.69
CA SER A 133 2.22 -36.99 -3.35
C SER A 133 2.02 -38.21 -2.44
N HIS A 134 2.02 -38.02 -1.11
CA HIS A 134 1.95 -39.09 -0.12
C HIS A 134 0.60 -39.16 0.61
N VAL A 135 -0.32 -38.25 0.31
CA VAL A 135 -1.61 -38.12 1.01
C VAL A 135 -2.80 -38.30 0.04
N PRO A 136 -3.98 -38.71 0.56
CA PRO A 136 -5.20 -38.81 -0.25
C PRO A 136 -5.56 -37.48 -0.94
N GLN A 137 -6.22 -37.59 -2.09
CA GLN A 137 -6.61 -36.44 -2.94
C GLN A 137 -7.26 -35.26 -2.21
N PRO A 138 -8.22 -35.46 -1.28
CA PRO A 138 -8.82 -34.33 -0.55
C PRO A 138 -7.81 -33.55 0.30
N VAL A 139 -6.87 -34.26 0.92
CA VAL A 139 -5.82 -33.68 1.77
C VAL A 139 -4.77 -32.99 0.90
N SER A 140 -4.40 -33.60 -0.23
CA SER A 140 -3.48 -33.05 -1.22
C SER A 140 -3.98 -31.71 -1.78
N TYR A 141 -5.27 -31.64 -2.15
CA TYR A 141 -5.90 -30.40 -2.61
C TYR A 141 -5.89 -29.32 -1.53
N PHE A 142 -6.21 -29.67 -0.28
CA PHE A 142 -6.16 -28.72 0.83
C PHE A 142 -4.74 -28.19 1.07
N LEU A 143 -3.73 -29.07 1.12
CA LEU A 143 -2.33 -28.71 1.36
C LEU A 143 -1.71 -27.84 0.27
N THR A 144 -2.26 -27.87 -0.95
CA THR A 144 -1.79 -27.04 -2.07
C THR A 144 -2.58 -25.74 -2.18
N VAL A 145 -3.91 -25.78 -2.09
CA VAL A 145 -4.76 -24.59 -2.30
C VAL A 145 -4.72 -23.65 -1.10
N PHE A 146 -4.79 -24.17 0.13
CA PHE A 146 -4.87 -23.32 1.32
C PHE A 146 -3.64 -22.41 1.48
N PRO A 147 -2.38 -22.91 1.42
CA PRO A 147 -1.21 -22.03 1.50
C PRO A 147 -1.13 -21.03 0.35
N ASN A 148 -1.50 -21.43 -0.87
CA ASN A 148 -1.51 -20.52 -2.02
C ASN A 148 -2.51 -19.38 -1.84
N LEU A 149 -3.69 -19.64 -1.30
CA LEU A 149 -4.67 -18.60 -0.97
C LEU A 149 -4.15 -17.65 0.13
N VAL A 150 -3.47 -18.18 1.15
CA VAL A 150 -2.84 -17.36 2.20
C VAL A 150 -1.74 -16.47 1.60
N ILE A 151 -0.87 -17.01 0.75
CA ILE A 151 0.19 -16.25 0.06
C ILE A 151 -0.44 -15.17 -0.81
N PHE A 152 -1.47 -15.50 -1.58
CA PHE A 152 -2.19 -14.52 -2.41
C PHE A 152 -2.81 -13.41 -1.56
N TYR A 153 -3.46 -13.75 -0.44
CA TYR A 153 -4.03 -12.78 0.48
C TYR A 153 -2.97 -11.87 1.12
N LEU A 154 -1.84 -12.42 1.56
CA LEU A 154 -0.71 -11.65 2.09
C LEU A 154 -0.08 -10.76 1.01
N GLY A 155 0.05 -11.26 -0.21
CA GLY A 155 0.49 -10.52 -1.39
C GLY A 155 -0.43 -9.33 -1.68
N PHE A 156 -1.73 -9.57 -1.70
CA PHE A 156 -2.75 -8.53 -1.86
C PHE A 156 -2.67 -7.47 -0.75
N LEU A 157 -2.55 -7.88 0.50
CA LEU A 157 -2.42 -6.96 1.64
C LEU A 157 -1.16 -6.11 1.53
N PHE A 158 -0.03 -6.72 1.19
CA PHE A 158 1.25 -6.05 1.02
C PHE A 158 1.21 -5.06 -0.15
N TYR A 159 0.64 -5.46 -1.29
CA TYR A 159 0.42 -4.58 -2.43
C TYR A 159 -0.46 -3.37 -2.07
N ASN A 160 -1.57 -3.59 -1.35
CA ASN A 160 -2.43 -2.50 -0.90
C ASN A 160 -1.72 -1.56 0.07
N TYR A 161 -0.88 -2.10 0.96
CA TYR A 161 -0.03 -1.32 1.86
C TYR A 161 0.97 -0.46 1.08
N LEU A 162 1.71 -1.04 0.13
CA LEU A 162 2.68 -0.34 -0.70
C LEU A 162 2.00 0.79 -1.50
N THR A 163 0.84 0.50 -2.09
CA THR A 163 0.02 1.48 -2.81
C THR A 163 -0.30 2.68 -1.93
N MET A 164 -0.74 2.45 -0.69
CA MET A 164 -1.03 3.53 0.25
C MET A 164 0.21 4.29 0.71
N LEU A 165 1.34 3.59 0.92
CA LEU A 165 2.60 4.23 1.26
C LEU A 165 3.04 5.19 0.15
N THR A 166 2.97 4.77 -1.11
CA THR A 166 3.30 5.60 -2.27
C THR A 166 2.34 6.79 -2.38
N ILE A 167 1.03 6.57 -2.26
CA ILE A 167 0.04 7.66 -2.30
C ILE A 167 0.29 8.67 -1.16
N TYR A 168 0.65 8.20 0.01
CA TYR A 168 0.90 9.05 1.17
C TYR A 168 2.17 9.89 1.03
N GLN A 169 3.20 9.45 0.29
CA GLN A 169 4.40 10.26 0.03
C GLN A 169 4.09 11.57 -0.70
N PHE A 170 3.02 11.61 -1.50
CA PHE A 170 2.57 12.85 -2.16
C PHE A 170 1.82 13.81 -1.22
N ASN A 171 1.50 13.39 0.00
CA ASN A 171 0.83 14.22 0.98
C ASN A 171 1.84 15.03 1.79
N TRP A 172 2.25 16.19 1.27
CA TRP A 172 3.13 17.10 2.02
C TRP A 172 2.39 17.76 3.19
N PRO A 173 2.80 17.51 4.45
CA PRO A 173 2.20 18.17 5.60
C PRO A 173 2.51 19.67 5.58
N ARG A 174 1.55 20.50 5.98
CA ARG A 174 1.74 21.95 6.06
C ARG A 174 2.65 22.27 7.26
N LEU A 175 3.89 22.68 7.00
CA LEU A 175 4.91 23.04 8.01
C LEU A 175 4.70 24.42 8.68
N ARG A 176 3.53 25.05 8.54
CA ARG A 176 3.24 26.39 9.10
C ARG A 176 2.62 26.25 10.50
N GLN A 177 3.44 25.90 11.47
CA GLN A 177 3.05 25.55 12.82
C GLN A 177 3.62 26.54 13.83
N ASP A 178 2.82 26.90 14.83
CA ASP A 178 3.25 27.83 15.89
C ASP A 178 3.87 27.06 17.08
N TYR A 179 3.48 25.79 17.26
CA TYR A 179 4.02 24.91 18.29
C TYR A 179 4.15 23.47 17.77
N ILE A 180 5.28 22.83 18.04
CA ILE A 180 5.49 21.39 17.87
C ILE A 180 5.66 20.79 19.26
N ILE A 181 4.79 19.84 19.62
CA ILE A 181 4.88 19.15 20.89
C ILE A 181 5.33 17.72 20.64
N VAL A 182 6.51 17.37 21.17
CA VAL A 182 7.05 16.01 21.13
C VAL A 182 6.62 15.28 22.40
N LEU A 183 5.66 14.36 22.27
CA LEU A 183 5.32 13.40 23.32
C LEU A 183 6.35 12.26 23.28
N GLY A 184 7.06 12.02 24.36
CA GLY A 184 8.07 10.98 24.54
C GLY A 184 9.32 11.47 25.29
N ASP A 185 9.55 12.79 25.33
CA ASP A 185 10.79 13.41 25.82
C ASP A 185 10.58 14.81 26.45
N GLY A 186 9.32 15.20 26.70
CA GLY A 186 8.93 16.55 27.08
C GLY A 186 8.51 16.71 28.54
N TRP A 187 8.78 17.88 29.11
CA TRP A 187 8.48 18.26 30.51
C TRP A 187 7.00 18.07 30.94
N ALA A 188 6.06 18.09 30.00
CA ALA A 188 4.63 17.86 30.28
C ALA A 188 4.31 16.39 30.57
N GLU A 189 5.15 15.46 30.09
CA GLU A 189 4.94 14.02 30.23
C GLU A 189 5.36 13.48 31.58
N THR A 190 6.35 14.11 32.21
CA THR A 190 6.77 13.80 33.59
C THR A 190 5.62 13.92 34.59
N GLN A 191 4.57 14.69 34.28
CA GLN A 191 3.40 14.88 35.14
C GLN A 191 2.16 14.05 34.74
N SER A 192 2.20 13.32 33.62
CA SER A 192 1.03 12.62 33.10
C SER A 192 1.20 11.10 33.16
N LYS A 193 0.10 10.38 33.44
CA LYS A 193 0.09 8.90 33.45
C LYS A 193 -0.53 8.31 32.18
N THR A 194 -1.19 9.13 31.38
CA THR A 194 -1.93 8.69 30.18
C THR A 194 -1.77 9.69 29.04
N THR A 195 -1.89 9.22 27.80
CA THR A 195 -1.84 10.06 26.59
C THR A 195 -2.87 11.19 26.62
N LEU A 196 -4.05 10.93 27.21
CA LEU A 196 -5.11 11.94 27.36
C LEU A 196 -4.65 13.09 28.28
N GLN A 197 -4.09 12.76 29.45
CA GLN A 197 -3.58 13.76 30.39
C GLN A 197 -2.43 14.56 29.77
N ASN A 198 -1.53 13.88 29.06
CA ASN A 198 -0.48 14.51 28.27
C ASN A 198 -1.00 15.56 27.28
N MET A 199 -2.06 15.23 26.54
CA MET A 199 -2.70 16.17 25.61
C MET A 199 -3.37 17.35 26.33
N GLN A 200 -3.96 17.13 27.52
CA GLN A 200 -4.59 18.18 28.32
C GLN A 200 -3.56 19.18 28.87
N PHE A 201 -2.46 18.70 29.46
CA PHE A 201 -1.40 19.57 29.96
C PHE A 201 -0.74 20.36 28.84
N SER A 202 -0.45 19.70 27.72
CA SER A 202 0.08 20.34 26.52
C SER A 202 -0.83 21.47 26.01
N LYS A 203 -2.15 21.24 26.02
CA LYS A 203 -3.14 22.27 25.64
C LYS A 203 -3.12 23.47 26.60
N GLN A 204 -2.93 23.24 27.90
CA GLN A 204 -2.83 24.31 28.90
C GLN A 204 -1.56 25.15 28.70
N LEU A 205 -0.42 24.52 28.44
CA LEU A 205 0.84 25.21 28.12
C LEU A 205 0.72 26.07 26.85
N ILE A 206 0.10 25.54 25.80
CA ILE A 206 -0.14 26.29 24.57
C ILE A 206 -1.06 27.49 24.81
N ALA A 207 -2.11 27.33 25.63
CA ALA A 207 -3.05 28.40 25.95
C ALA A 207 -2.42 29.54 26.76
N GLN A 208 -1.34 29.27 27.49
CA GLN A 208 -0.55 30.29 28.20
C GLN A 208 0.49 30.97 27.29
N GLY A 209 0.71 30.45 26.08
CA GLY A 209 1.66 30.99 25.12
C GLY A 209 1.15 32.23 24.37
N PRO A 210 2.04 32.98 23.69
CA PRO A 210 1.72 34.21 22.98
C PRO A 210 0.78 34.06 21.76
N ALA A 211 0.56 32.85 21.24
CA ALA A 211 -0.26 32.67 20.04
C ALA A 211 -1.76 32.61 20.37
N LYS A 212 -2.55 33.50 19.75
CA LYS A 212 -4.01 33.61 19.97
C LYS A 212 -4.84 32.53 19.26
N ASN A 213 -4.27 31.88 18.22
CA ASN A 213 -4.87 30.77 17.47
C ASN A 213 -3.78 29.79 17.00
N PRO A 214 -3.16 29.06 17.94
CA PRO A 214 -1.98 28.25 17.67
C PRO A 214 -2.30 27.07 16.75
N ARG A 215 -1.52 26.92 15.69
CA ARG A 215 -1.49 25.73 14.84
C ARG A 215 -0.48 24.74 15.41
N THR A 216 -0.98 23.69 16.05
CA THR A 216 -0.15 22.71 16.75
C THR A 216 -0.14 21.36 16.03
N ILE A 217 1.02 20.69 15.94
CA ILE A 217 1.13 19.24 15.73
C ILE A 217 1.67 18.63 17.02
N PHE A 218 1.02 17.52 17.38
CA PHE A 218 1.55 16.56 18.34
C PHE A 218 2.34 15.51 17.57
N VAL A 219 3.63 15.42 17.84
CA VAL A 219 4.50 14.35 17.37
C VAL A 219 4.71 13.42 18.55
N THR A 220 4.32 12.16 18.46
CA THR A 220 4.69 11.18 19.48
C THR A 220 5.91 10.42 19.00
N ASN A 221 6.95 10.42 19.82
CA ASN A 221 8.08 9.55 19.68
C ASN A 221 7.86 8.32 20.57
N ASN A 222 7.65 7.17 19.93
CA ASN A 222 7.54 5.90 20.65
C ASN A 222 8.92 5.27 20.94
N TYR A 223 10.02 5.91 20.52
CA TYR A 223 11.36 5.56 20.98
C TYR A 223 11.57 6.09 22.40
N GLY A 224 10.94 5.40 23.36
CA GLY A 224 11.21 5.61 24.76
C GLY A 224 12.69 5.36 25.05
N ARG A 225 13.37 6.40 25.54
CA ARG A 225 14.52 6.31 26.44
C ARG A 225 15.79 5.63 25.86
N LEU A 226 16.44 6.29 24.89
CA LEU A 226 17.90 6.19 24.77
C LEU A 226 18.53 7.18 25.77
N GLN A 227 18.51 6.80 27.05
CA GLN A 227 19.44 7.37 28.02
C GLN A 227 20.80 6.73 27.75
N ILE A 228 21.74 7.53 27.26
CA ILE A 228 23.18 7.31 27.47
C ILE A 228 23.53 8.04 28.75
#